data_AF-A0A7S0EFK3-F1
#
_entry.id   AF-A0A7S0EFK3-F1
#
_cell.length_a   1.000
_cell.length_b   1.000
_cell.length_c   1.000
_cell.angle_alpha   90.00
_cell.angle_beta   90.00
_cell.angle_gamma   90.00
#
_symmetry.space_group_name_H-M   'P 1'
#
loop_
_entity.id
_entity.type
_entity.pdbx_description
1 polymer ?
#
loop_
_entity_poly.entity_id
_entity_poly.type
_entity_poly.pdbx_seq_one_letter_code
_entity_poly.pdbx_strand_id
1 'polypeptide(L)'
;MADPDEATLVKVRAGMRAVKVASAYDKVYNDECVLSFDTPFSPDGLYVSLSSFQGYGQRHVALDHEKTGTALYVHLKWTKVPKEAPPEEKEKEAPTRMAIGGEGGFNVNEERFDVVKDNALVIMPESIRVPLPCPGLPEFVINAVTALINKTSANAEQKEAAIGWEHEVKPSKYAEGLVQLPPHKAISPDPSTWVCEESGMRENLWLNLSDGHIGSGPRPGG
;
A
#
# COMPACT_ATOMS: atom_id res chain seq x y z
N MET A 1 27.39 -2.17 19.56
CA MET A 1 27.33 -2.17 18.08
C MET A 1 28.73 -1.86 17.60
N ALA A 2 29.31 -2.69 16.74
CA ALA A 2 30.66 -2.45 16.23
C ALA A 2 30.59 -1.37 15.14
N ASP A 3 31.47 -0.38 15.23
CA ASP A 3 31.63 0.58 14.14
C ASP A 3 32.13 -0.15 12.88
N PRO A 4 31.67 0.25 11.69
CA PRO A 4 32.12 -0.33 10.43
C PRO A 4 33.63 -0.11 10.29
N ASP A 5 34.30 -1.12 9.75
CA ASP A 5 35.72 -1.00 9.44
C ASP A 5 35.97 0.11 8.40
N GLU A 6 37.19 0.65 8.41
CA GLU A 6 37.53 1.77 7.51
C GLU A 6 37.39 1.39 6.03
N ALA A 7 37.63 0.12 5.66
CA ALA A 7 37.46 -0.32 4.27
C ALA A 7 35.99 -0.27 3.84
N THR A 8 35.08 -0.66 4.73
CA THR A 8 33.63 -0.50 4.54
C THR A 8 33.25 0.97 4.40
N LEU A 9 33.78 1.86 5.24
CA LEU A 9 33.51 3.30 5.13
C LEU A 9 33.99 3.91 3.81
N VAL A 10 35.15 3.49 3.30
CA VAL A 10 35.65 3.92 1.99
C VAL A 10 34.68 3.52 0.87
N LYS A 11 34.13 2.31 0.92
CA LYS A 11 33.11 1.85 -0.06
C LYS A 11 31.81 2.63 0.05
N VAL A 12 31.35 2.90 1.27
CA VAL A 12 30.18 3.77 1.51
C VAL A 12 30.42 5.13 0.87
N ARG A 13 31.57 5.78 1.15
CA ARG A 13 31.92 7.09 0.58
C ARG A 13 31.99 7.08 -0.95
N ALA A 14 32.46 5.99 -1.56
CA ALA A 14 32.46 5.84 -3.02
C ALA A 14 31.04 5.80 -3.60
N GLY A 15 30.10 5.11 -2.94
CA GLY A 15 28.70 5.01 -3.37
C GLY A 15 27.84 6.23 -3.07
N MET A 16 28.28 7.17 -2.22
CA MET A 16 27.50 8.33 -1.78
C MET A 16 27.03 9.25 -2.92
N ARG A 17 27.75 9.31 -4.04
CA ARG A 17 27.39 10.20 -5.16
C ARG A 17 26.02 9.92 -5.76
N ALA A 18 25.56 8.69 -5.70
CA ALA A 18 24.25 8.28 -6.24
C ALA A 18 23.14 8.35 -5.19
N VAL A 19 23.47 8.56 -3.91
CA VAL A 19 22.51 8.56 -2.80
C VAL A 19 21.68 9.83 -2.82
N LYS A 20 20.37 9.67 -2.62
CA LYS A 20 19.40 10.74 -2.47
C LYS A 20 18.70 10.61 -1.12
N VAL A 21 18.35 11.74 -0.53
CA VAL A 21 17.47 11.78 0.64
C VAL A 21 16.03 11.89 0.15
N ALA A 22 15.18 10.95 0.53
CA ALA A 22 13.78 10.94 0.10
C ALA A 22 13.05 12.20 0.60
N SER A 23 12.43 12.94 -0.33
CA SER A 23 11.57 14.08 -0.02
C SER A 23 10.10 13.66 0.12
N ALA A 24 9.23 14.61 0.48
CA ALA A 24 7.80 14.35 0.59
C ALA A 24 7.15 13.90 -0.72
N TYR A 25 7.64 14.38 -1.86
CA TYR A 25 7.10 14.12 -3.20
C TYR A 25 7.69 12.87 -3.85
N ASP A 26 8.75 12.31 -3.29
CA ASP A 26 9.39 11.11 -3.82
C ASP A 26 8.56 9.87 -3.50
N LYS A 27 8.41 9.01 -4.52
CA LYS A 27 7.75 7.72 -4.38
C LYS A 27 8.77 6.68 -3.94
N VAL A 28 8.60 6.18 -2.71
CA VAL A 28 9.46 5.15 -2.15
C VAL A 28 8.70 3.83 -2.12
N TYR A 29 9.29 2.78 -2.69
CA TYR A 29 8.72 1.44 -2.73
C TYR A 29 9.46 0.55 -1.73
N ASN A 30 9.19 0.77 -0.43
CA ASN A 30 9.81 0.05 0.68
C ASN A 30 8.93 -1.06 1.28
N ASP A 31 7.86 -1.44 0.60
CA ASP A 31 6.90 -2.46 1.04
C ASP A 31 6.87 -3.72 0.17
N GLU A 32 7.23 -3.62 -1.11
CA GLU A 32 7.24 -4.74 -2.06
C GLU A 32 8.35 -4.59 -3.10
N CYS A 33 8.84 -5.72 -3.62
CA CYS A 33 9.79 -5.77 -4.71
C CYS A 33 9.15 -5.37 -6.05
N VAL A 34 9.88 -4.62 -6.88
CA VAL A 34 9.38 -4.19 -8.20
C VAL A 34 9.37 -5.30 -9.26
N LEU A 35 9.97 -6.47 -8.97
CA LEU A 35 10.10 -7.62 -9.89
C LEU A 35 9.51 -8.93 -9.34
N SER A 36 9.18 -8.99 -8.04
CA SER A 36 8.62 -10.16 -7.37
C SER A 36 7.69 -9.70 -6.24
N PHE A 37 6.97 -10.63 -5.61
CA PHE A 37 6.12 -10.33 -4.45
C PHE A 37 6.89 -10.38 -3.11
N ASP A 38 8.20 -10.19 -3.14
CA ASP A 38 9.00 -10.16 -1.92
C ASP A 38 8.71 -8.88 -1.13
N THR A 39 8.56 -9.01 0.18
CA THR A 39 8.24 -7.89 1.09
C THR A 39 9.26 -7.85 2.22
N PRO A 40 9.28 -6.81 3.08
CA PRO A 40 10.10 -6.83 4.29
C PRO A 40 9.84 -8.03 5.21
N PHE A 41 8.66 -8.66 5.13
CA PHE A 41 8.32 -9.87 5.89
C PHE A 41 8.82 -11.18 5.24
N SER A 42 9.31 -11.12 4.00
CA SER A 42 9.90 -12.28 3.34
C SER A 42 11.14 -12.78 4.09
N PRO A 43 11.50 -14.09 3.99
CA PRO A 43 12.64 -14.65 4.71
C PRO A 43 13.95 -13.90 4.44
N ASP A 44 14.12 -13.40 3.22
CA ASP A 44 15.31 -12.67 2.79
C ASP A 44 15.16 -11.14 2.88
N GLY A 45 14.00 -10.64 3.32
CA GLY A 45 13.67 -9.22 3.41
C GLY A 45 13.62 -8.51 2.06
N LEU A 46 13.69 -7.18 2.10
CA LEU A 46 13.62 -6.30 0.94
C LEU A 46 14.82 -5.34 0.90
N TYR A 47 15.40 -5.12 -0.28
CA TYR A 47 16.53 -4.23 -0.51
C TYR A 47 16.07 -2.99 -1.27
N VAL A 48 16.05 -1.84 -0.62
CA VAL A 48 15.57 -0.59 -1.22
C VAL A 48 16.76 0.26 -1.64
N SER A 49 16.82 0.63 -2.92
CA SER A 49 17.90 1.46 -3.46
C SER A 49 17.84 2.89 -2.89
N LEU A 50 18.98 3.41 -2.43
CA LEU A 50 19.10 4.82 -2.00
C LEU A 50 19.19 5.81 -3.17
N SER A 51 19.24 5.34 -4.42
CA SER A 51 19.33 6.19 -5.63
C SER A 51 18.00 6.30 -6.38
N SER A 52 17.25 5.20 -6.47
CA SER A 52 15.99 5.07 -7.22
C SER A 52 14.76 4.91 -6.32
N PHE A 53 14.95 4.61 -5.02
CA PHE A 53 13.87 4.31 -4.07
C PHE A 53 13.00 3.09 -4.43
N GLN A 54 13.49 2.22 -5.31
CA GLN A 54 12.84 0.98 -5.69
C GLN A 54 13.26 -0.16 -4.76
N GLY A 55 12.31 -1.00 -4.36
CA GLY A 55 12.53 -2.21 -3.58
C GLY A 55 12.84 -3.41 -4.48
N TYR A 56 13.81 -4.23 -4.06
CA TYR A 56 14.24 -5.44 -4.75
C TYR A 56 14.37 -6.59 -3.77
N GLY A 57 13.87 -7.77 -4.13
CA GLY A 57 14.16 -9.00 -3.41
C GLY A 57 15.64 -9.39 -3.55
N GLN A 58 16.13 -10.26 -2.68
CA GLN A 58 17.54 -10.69 -2.67
C GLN A 58 18.03 -11.22 -4.02
N ARG A 59 17.16 -11.90 -4.78
CA ARG A 59 17.50 -12.45 -6.11
C ARG A 59 17.69 -11.39 -7.18
N HIS A 60 17.15 -10.19 -6.96
CA HIS A 60 17.05 -9.13 -7.97
C HIS A 60 17.96 -7.92 -7.68
N VAL A 61 18.44 -7.75 -6.45
CA VAL A 61 19.31 -6.62 -6.08
C VAL A 61 20.63 -6.60 -6.87
N ALA A 62 21.21 -7.76 -7.16
CA ALA A 62 22.42 -7.86 -7.98
C ALA A 62 22.18 -7.39 -9.43
N LEU A 63 21.00 -7.70 -9.98
CA LEU A 63 20.61 -7.28 -11.32
C LEU A 63 20.41 -5.76 -11.41
N ASP A 64 19.84 -5.14 -10.37
CA ASP A 64 19.72 -3.68 -10.29
C ASP A 64 21.09 -3.00 -10.22
N HIS A 65 21.99 -3.53 -9.38
CA HIS A 65 23.36 -3.04 -9.29
C HIS A 65 24.09 -3.10 -10.63
N GLU A 66 24.01 -4.22 -11.35
CA GLU A 66 24.66 -4.38 -12.65
C GLU A 66 24.12 -3.39 -13.70
N LYS A 67 22.81 -3.11 -13.68
CA LYS A 67 22.17 -2.21 -14.65
C LYS A 67 22.37 -0.73 -14.34
N THR A 68 22.28 -0.34 -13.07
CA THR A 68 22.27 1.07 -12.65
C THR A 68 23.61 1.54 -12.10
N GLY A 69 24.49 0.62 -11.71
CA GLY A 69 25.71 0.92 -10.97
C GLY A 69 25.47 1.33 -9.51
N THR A 70 24.23 1.26 -9.01
CA THR A 70 23.91 1.66 -7.63
C THR A 70 24.55 0.70 -6.64
N ALA A 71 25.38 1.22 -5.74
CA ALA A 71 26.10 0.40 -4.76
C ALA A 71 25.41 0.31 -3.39
N LEU A 72 24.57 1.29 -3.01
CA LEU A 72 24.05 1.41 -1.64
C LEU A 72 22.54 1.14 -1.59
N TYR A 73 22.17 0.17 -0.75
CA TYR A 73 20.79 -0.27 -0.52
C TYR A 73 20.50 -0.34 0.97
N VAL A 74 19.24 -0.13 1.34
CA VAL A 74 18.74 -0.39 2.69
C VAL A 74 18.02 -1.73 2.69
N HIS A 75 18.54 -2.67 3.45
CA HIS A 75 17.88 -3.95 3.70
C HIS A 75 16.89 -3.79 4.85
N LEU A 76 15.62 -4.12 4.59
CA LEU A 76 14.50 -4.08 5.51
C LEU A 76 14.05 -5.52 5.76
N LYS A 77 14.12 -5.98 7.02
CA LYS A 77 13.64 -7.29 7.42
C LYS A 77 12.76 -7.18 8.66
N TRP A 78 11.49 -7.52 8.50
CA TRP A 78 10.49 -7.39 9.55
C TRP A 78 10.04 -8.77 10.01
N THR A 79 10.02 -8.97 11.32
CA THR A 79 9.58 -10.24 11.93
C THR A 79 8.38 -9.96 12.82
N LYS A 80 7.30 -10.73 12.64
CA LYS A 80 6.14 -10.70 13.55
C LYS A 80 6.44 -11.60 14.74
N VAL A 81 6.56 -11.01 15.93
CA VAL A 81 6.79 -11.72 17.19
C VAL A 81 5.49 -11.67 18.00
N PRO A 82 4.96 -12.80 18.50
CA PRO A 82 3.78 -12.78 19.35
C PRO A 82 4.02 -11.91 20.60
N LYS A 83 3.05 -11.06 20.98
CA LYS A 83 3.08 -10.36 22.26
C LYS A 83 2.98 -11.39 23.39
N GLU A 84 3.81 -11.27 24.41
CA GLU A 84 3.60 -12.03 25.66
C GLU A 84 2.26 -11.59 26.27
N ALA A 85 1.32 -12.52 26.41
CA ALA A 85 0.05 -12.24 27.05
C ALA A 85 0.30 -11.84 28.51
N PRO A 86 -0.37 -10.79 29.04
CA PRO A 86 -0.44 -10.60 30.49
C PRO A 86 -0.96 -11.89 31.14
N PRO A 87 -0.42 -12.31 32.29
CA PRO A 87 -1.03 -13.40 33.03
C PRO A 87 -2.41 -12.92 33.50
N GLU A 88 -3.44 -13.69 33.17
CA GLU A 88 -4.87 -13.44 33.44
C GLU A 88 -5.60 -12.51 32.47
N GLU A 89 -6.07 -13.06 31.34
CA GLU A 89 -7.38 -12.68 30.82
C GLU A 89 -8.03 -13.85 30.06
N LYS A 90 -8.97 -14.48 30.77
CA LYS A 90 -10.11 -15.31 30.38
C LYS A 90 -10.15 -15.85 28.95
N GLU A 91 -10.33 -17.17 28.85
CA GLU A 91 -10.92 -17.88 27.72
C GLU A 91 -12.04 -17.04 27.07
N LYS A 92 -11.73 -16.32 25.99
CA LYS A 92 -12.74 -15.64 25.18
C LYS A 92 -13.42 -16.69 24.32
N GLU A 93 -14.72 -16.79 24.50
CA GLU A 93 -15.65 -17.73 23.86
C GLU A 93 -15.41 -17.87 22.35
N ALA A 94 -15.51 -19.10 21.86
CA ALA A 94 -15.38 -19.42 20.45
C ALA A 94 -16.39 -18.59 19.60
N PRO A 95 -15.95 -18.01 18.47
CA PRO A 95 -16.80 -17.14 17.66
C PRO A 95 -18.02 -17.90 17.13
N THR A 96 -19.23 -17.41 17.43
CA THR A 96 -20.51 -18.01 17.04
C THR A 96 -20.97 -17.63 15.63
N ARG A 97 -20.30 -16.67 14.96
CA ARG A 97 -20.60 -16.26 13.57
C ARG A 97 -19.33 -16.20 12.71
N MET A 98 -19.44 -16.71 11.48
CA MET A 98 -18.42 -16.61 10.42
C MET A 98 -18.40 -15.23 9.75
N ALA A 99 -18.35 -14.14 10.53
CA ALA A 99 -18.18 -12.78 10.00
C ALA A 99 -16.78 -12.27 10.37
N ILE A 100 -16.10 -11.58 9.47
CA ILE A 100 -14.81 -10.92 9.74
C ILE A 100 -15.12 -9.45 10.06
N GLY A 101 -14.75 -8.97 11.24
CA GLY A 101 -14.83 -7.55 11.61
C GLY A 101 -16.19 -6.97 12.02
N GLY A 102 -17.22 -7.81 12.21
CA GLY A 102 -18.51 -7.39 12.80
C GLY A 102 -18.62 -7.75 14.29
N GLU A 103 -19.52 -7.10 15.02
CA GLU A 103 -19.84 -7.42 16.42
C GLU A 103 -20.26 -8.91 16.53
N GLY A 104 -19.42 -9.73 17.19
CA GLY A 104 -19.58 -11.19 17.27
C GLY A 104 -18.89 -12.02 16.16
N GLY A 105 -18.04 -11.41 15.34
CA GLY A 105 -17.21 -12.07 14.32
C GLY A 105 -15.75 -12.31 14.75
N PHE A 106 -14.94 -12.91 13.87
CA PHE A 106 -13.49 -13.00 14.06
C PHE A 106 -12.89 -11.58 14.14
N ASN A 107 -12.47 -11.19 15.35
CA ASN A 107 -11.69 -9.98 15.57
C ASN A 107 -10.25 -10.22 15.09
N VAL A 108 -9.97 -9.83 13.84
CA VAL A 108 -8.61 -9.82 13.27
C VAL A 108 -7.78 -8.61 13.78
N ASN A 109 -8.43 -7.71 14.54
CA ASN A 109 -7.87 -6.43 14.99
C ASN A 109 -7.25 -6.46 16.39
N GLU A 110 -7.16 -7.61 17.05
CA GLU A 110 -6.25 -7.73 18.18
C GLU A 110 -4.84 -7.87 17.58
N GLU A 111 -4.03 -6.81 17.63
CA GLU A 111 -2.60 -6.81 17.27
C GLU A 111 -1.84 -7.78 18.18
N ARG A 112 -1.97 -9.08 17.93
CA ARG A 112 -1.36 -10.19 18.67
C ARG A 112 0.15 -10.28 18.45
N PHE A 113 0.70 -9.47 17.55
CA PHE A 113 2.08 -9.54 17.14
C PHE A 113 2.71 -8.14 17.20
N ASP A 114 3.88 -8.04 17.80
CA ASP A 114 4.79 -6.92 17.62
C ASP A 114 5.61 -7.13 16.35
N VAL A 115 5.85 -6.04 15.61
CA VAL A 115 6.71 -6.06 14.42
C VAL A 115 8.10 -5.60 14.82
N VAL A 116 9.03 -6.56 14.91
CA VAL A 116 10.45 -6.28 15.12
C VAL A 116 11.07 -5.94 13.76
N LYS A 117 11.67 -4.75 13.64
CA LYS A 117 12.30 -4.26 12.42
C LYS A 117 13.82 -4.36 12.52
N ASP A 118 14.42 -5.24 11.74
CA ASP A 118 15.87 -5.35 11.55
C ASP A 118 16.25 -4.66 10.24
N ASN A 119 17.04 -3.59 10.35
CA ASN A 119 17.45 -2.80 9.19
C ASN A 119 18.98 -2.82 9.08
N ALA A 120 19.49 -2.90 7.86
CA ALA A 120 20.93 -2.84 7.60
C ALA A 120 21.23 -2.06 6.31
N LEU A 121 22.34 -1.33 6.28
CA LEU A 121 22.88 -0.79 5.04
C LEU A 121 23.64 -1.92 4.32
N VAL A 122 23.37 -2.11 3.03
CA VAL A 122 24.00 -3.14 2.21
C VAL A 122 24.76 -2.49 1.07
N ILE A 123 26.01 -2.92 0.89
CA ILE A 123 26.93 -2.42 -0.13
C ILE A 123 27.15 -3.51 -1.17
N MET A 124 26.73 -3.24 -2.41
CA MET A 124 26.93 -4.09 -3.58
C MET A 124 28.22 -3.71 -4.32
N PRO A 125 28.88 -4.67 -5.00
CA PRO A 125 28.47 -6.05 -5.24
C PRO A 125 28.76 -7.04 -4.10
N GLU A 126 29.64 -6.71 -3.16
CA GLU A 126 30.13 -7.68 -2.15
C GLU A 126 29.13 -8.05 -1.07
N SER A 127 27.92 -7.46 -1.11
CA SER A 127 26.83 -7.70 -0.15
C SER A 127 27.25 -7.50 1.31
N ILE A 128 28.14 -6.53 1.55
CA ILE A 128 28.60 -6.17 2.90
C ILE A 128 27.43 -5.53 3.64
N ARG A 129 27.08 -6.08 4.81
CA ARG A 129 25.97 -5.61 5.63
C ARG A 129 26.49 -4.84 6.84
N VAL A 130 26.04 -3.60 7.00
CA VAL A 130 26.28 -2.77 8.18
C VAL A 130 24.95 -2.64 8.95
N PRO A 131 24.82 -3.24 10.14
CA PRO A 131 23.60 -3.14 10.94
C PRO A 131 23.26 -1.68 11.27
N LEU A 132 21.97 -1.33 11.22
CA LEU A 132 21.47 -0.01 11.59
C LEU A 132 20.69 -0.07 12.91
N PRO A 133 20.73 0.97 13.75
CA PRO A 133 21.42 2.26 13.57
C PRO A 133 22.94 2.16 13.78
N CYS A 134 23.71 2.90 12.98
CA CYS A 134 25.17 2.95 13.09
C CYS A 134 25.67 4.41 13.04
N PRO A 135 26.10 4.99 14.17
CA PRO A 135 26.59 6.39 14.23
C PRO A 135 27.90 6.63 13.46
N GLY A 136 28.69 5.59 13.21
CA GLY A 136 29.96 5.70 12.47
C GLY A 136 29.80 5.92 10.96
N LEU A 137 28.58 5.84 10.42
CA LEU A 137 28.31 6.12 9.02
C LEU A 137 28.32 7.64 8.74
N PRO A 138 28.61 8.07 7.49
CA PRO A 138 28.49 9.48 7.13
C PRO A 138 27.08 10.01 7.39
N GLU A 139 26.98 11.20 8.01
CA GLU A 139 25.69 11.81 8.42
C GLU A 139 24.69 11.90 7.27
N PHE A 140 25.16 12.22 6.06
CA PHE A 140 24.32 12.24 4.86
C PHE A 140 23.66 10.89 4.57
N VAL A 141 24.39 9.78 4.74
CA VAL A 141 23.85 8.42 4.55
C VAL A 141 22.87 8.08 5.66
N ILE A 142 23.18 8.44 6.90
CA ILE A 142 22.27 8.25 8.05
C ILE A 142 20.94 8.97 7.79
N ASN A 143 20.99 10.21 7.31
CA ASN A 143 19.81 11.00 6.98
C ASN A 143 19.00 10.37 5.82
N ALA A 144 19.68 9.92 4.76
CA ALA A 144 19.02 9.25 3.64
C ALA A 144 18.32 7.95 4.05
N VAL A 145 19.00 7.12 4.84
CA VAL A 145 18.48 5.87 5.39
C VAL A 145 17.29 6.12 6.30
N THR A 146 17.41 7.09 7.21
CA THR A 146 16.34 7.45 8.15
C THR A 146 15.10 7.98 7.42
N ALA A 147 15.30 8.85 6.42
CA ALA A 147 14.21 9.34 5.58
C ALA A 147 13.51 8.18 4.84
N LEU A 148 14.27 7.23 4.29
CA LEU A 148 13.71 6.08 3.57
C LEU A 148 12.92 5.15 4.49
N ILE A 149 13.45 4.81 5.67
CA ILE A 149 12.80 3.89 6.61
C ILE A 149 11.49 4.47 7.14
N ASN A 150 11.44 5.79 7.36
CA ASN A 150 10.28 6.47 7.92
C ASN A 150 9.26 6.92 6.85
N LYS A 151 9.60 6.84 5.56
CA LYS A 151 8.70 7.23 4.47
C LYS A 151 7.63 6.15 4.27
N THR A 152 6.38 6.58 4.20
CA THR A 152 5.25 5.73 3.79
C THR A 152 5.47 5.23 2.37
N SER A 153 5.20 3.95 2.11
CA SER A 153 5.38 3.39 0.76
C SER A 153 4.41 4.07 -0.22
N ALA A 154 4.84 4.28 -1.46
CA ALA A 154 4.00 4.84 -2.51
C ALA A 154 2.77 3.96 -2.81
N ASN A 155 2.90 2.64 -2.62
CA ASN A 155 1.79 1.70 -2.74
C ASN A 155 0.79 1.85 -1.59
N ALA A 156 1.26 2.09 -0.35
CA ALA A 156 0.38 2.37 0.78
C ALA A 156 -0.34 3.71 0.61
N GLU A 157 0.36 4.77 0.18
CA GLU A 157 -0.26 6.07 -0.14
C GLU A 157 -1.37 5.93 -1.20
N GLN A 158 -1.16 5.10 -2.23
CA GLN A 158 -2.17 4.82 -3.25
C GLN A 158 -3.36 4.01 -2.72
N LYS A 159 -3.12 3.02 -1.84
CA LYS A 159 -4.18 2.23 -1.21
C LYS A 159 -5.06 3.10 -0.31
N GLU A 160 -4.46 3.95 0.51
CA GLU A 160 -5.18 4.92 1.35
C GLU A 160 -6.01 5.89 0.50
N ALA A 161 -5.43 6.41 -0.59
CA ALA A 161 -6.16 7.27 -1.52
C ALA A 161 -7.36 6.56 -2.17
N ALA A 162 -7.24 5.26 -2.48
CA ALA A 162 -8.34 4.47 -3.02
C ALA A 162 -9.45 4.22 -1.99
N ILE A 163 -9.10 3.96 -0.72
CA ILE A 163 -10.07 3.80 0.38
C ILE A 163 -10.85 5.11 0.61
N GLY A 164 -10.19 6.27 0.49
CA GLY A 164 -10.87 7.57 0.58
C GLY A 164 -11.96 7.82 -0.48
N TRP A 165 -12.02 6.99 -1.54
CA TRP A 165 -13.06 7.02 -2.57
C TRP A 165 -14.20 6.02 -2.33
N GLU A 166 -14.15 5.21 -1.26
CA GLU A 166 -15.29 4.40 -0.84
C GLU A 166 -16.39 5.33 -0.32
N HIS A 167 -17.31 5.67 -1.22
CA HIS A 167 -18.47 6.48 -0.91
C HIS A 167 -19.45 5.65 -0.06
N GLU A 168 -19.65 6.01 1.20
CA GLU A 168 -20.71 5.43 2.02
C GLU A 168 -22.06 5.60 1.32
N VAL A 169 -22.62 4.50 0.82
CA VAL A 169 -23.95 4.50 0.20
C VAL A 169 -24.99 4.63 1.32
N LYS A 170 -25.38 5.87 1.63
CA LYS A 170 -26.48 6.13 2.56
C LYS A 170 -27.81 5.83 1.88
N PRO A 171 -28.71 5.05 2.50
CA PRO A 171 -30.02 4.80 1.93
C PRO A 171 -30.78 6.12 1.76
N SER A 172 -31.41 6.31 0.62
CA SER A 172 -32.29 7.45 0.38
C SER A 172 -33.47 7.41 1.35
N LYS A 173 -33.95 8.58 1.78
CA LYS A 173 -35.19 8.72 2.57
C LYS A 173 -36.42 8.10 1.91
N TYR A 174 -36.37 7.86 0.60
CA TYR A 174 -37.45 7.24 -0.17
C TYR A 174 -37.22 5.74 -0.42
N ALA A 175 -36.07 5.17 -0.05
CA ALA A 175 -35.70 3.80 -0.44
C ALA A 175 -36.69 2.74 0.08
N GLU A 176 -37.13 2.87 1.34
CA GLU A 176 -38.05 1.90 1.98
C GLU A 176 -39.50 2.04 1.49
N GLY A 177 -39.91 3.25 1.11
CA GLY A 177 -41.28 3.60 0.74
C GLY A 177 -41.50 3.80 -0.76
N LEU A 178 -40.53 3.46 -1.60
CA LEU A 178 -40.62 3.71 -3.03
C LEU A 178 -41.68 2.79 -3.66
N VAL A 179 -42.79 3.38 -4.07
CA VAL A 179 -43.85 2.66 -4.78
C VAL A 179 -43.40 2.44 -6.22
N GLN A 180 -43.47 1.18 -6.67
CA GLN A 180 -43.27 0.79 -8.06
C GLN A 180 -44.64 0.64 -8.74
N LEU A 181 -44.87 1.43 -9.77
CA LEU A 181 -46.07 1.40 -10.59
C LEU A 181 -45.95 0.27 -11.63
N PRO A 182 -47.08 -0.24 -12.17
CA PRO A 182 -47.05 -1.16 -13.28
C PRO A 182 -46.23 -0.56 -14.45
N PRO A 183 -45.28 -1.32 -15.02
CA PRO A 183 -44.39 -0.79 -16.04
C PRO A 183 -45.19 -0.42 -17.30
N HIS A 184 -45.00 0.79 -17.82
CA HIS A 184 -45.55 1.18 -19.13
C HIS A 184 -44.78 0.58 -20.30
N LYS A 185 -43.52 0.17 -20.06
CA LYS A 185 -42.60 -0.39 -21.05
C LYS A 185 -41.62 -1.38 -20.40
N ALA A 186 -41.28 -2.44 -21.13
CA ALA A 186 -40.18 -3.33 -20.74
C ALA A 186 -38.83 -2.67 -21.08
N ILE A 187 -37.98 -2.50 -20.07
CA ILE A 187 -36.62 -1.97 -20.25
C ILE A 187 -35.73 -3.09 -20.74
N SER A 188 -35.07 -2.86 -21.88
CA SER A 188 -34.13 -3.82 -22.47
C SER A 188 -32.92 -4.00 -21.54
N PRO A 189 -32.43 -5.23 -21.33
CA PRO A 189 -31.19 -5.47 -20.59
C PRO A 189 -29.93 -5.00 -21.35
N ASP A 190 -30.04 -4.69 -22.64
CA ASP A 190 -28.94 -4.18 -23.47
C ASP A 190 -28.86 -2.63 -23.38
N PRO A 191 -27.82 -2.07 -22.74
CA PRO A 191 -27.65 -0.62 -22.59
C PRO A 191 -27.58 0.15 -23.90
N SER A 192 -27.12 -0.50 -24.99
CA SER A 192 -26.97 0.15 -26.30
C SER A 192 -28.31 0.53 -26.96
N THR A 193 -29.40 -0.05 -26.44
CA THR A 193 -30.77 0.18 -26.90
C THR A 193 -31.49 1.28 -26.11
N TRP A 194 -30.89 1.80 -25.04
CA TRP A 194 -31.49 2.83 -24.21
C TRP A 194 -31.45 4.18 -24.90
N VAL A 195 -32.59 4.87 -24.83
CA VAL A 195 -32.80 6.18 -25.46
C VAL A 195 -33.74 6.96 -24.55
N CYS A 196 -33.45 8.25 -24.34
CA CYS A 196 -34.35 9.15 -23.65
C CYS A 196 -35.69 9.25 -24.41
N GLU A 197 -36.79 9.01 -23.70
CA GLU A 197 -38.13 8.97 -24.30
C GLU A 197 -38.57 10.34 -24.86
N GLU A 198 -38.05 11.44 -24.32
CA GLU A 198 -38.41 12.81 -24.72
C GLU A 198 -37.46 13.39 -25.77
N SER A 199 -36.16 13.22 -25.56
CA SER A 199 -35.12 13.93 -26.32
C SER A 199 -34.41 13.07 -27.36
N GLY A 200 -34.57 11.74 -27.31
CA GLY A 200 -33.86 10.82 -28.19
C GLY A 200 -32.36 10.68 -27.87
N MET A 201 -31.85 11.32 -26.80
CA MET A 201 -30.45 11.20 -26.41
C MET A 201 -30.11 9.77 -25.98
N ARG A 202 -28.85 9.37 -26.20
CA ARG A 202 -28.31 8.03 -25.88
C ARG A 202 -27.29 8.04 -24.75
N GLU A 203 -27.00 9.21 -24.19
CA GLU A 203 -25.99 9.43 -23.17
C GLU A 203 -26.59 10.22 -22.01
N ASN A 204 -25.98 10.10 -20.82
CA ASN A 204 -26.48 10.70 -19.58
C ASN A 204 -27.96 10.36 -19.32
N LEU A 205 -28.30 9.07 -19.38
CA LEU A 205 -29.65 8.58 -19.18
C LEU A 205 -29.90 8.26 -17.70
N TRP A 206 -31.08 8.62 -17.22
CA TRP A 206 -31.57 8.39 -15.87
C TRP A 206 -32.82 7.54 -15.93
N LEU A 207 -32.83 6.45 -15.16
CA LEU A 207 -33.99 5.57 -15.02
C LEU A 207 -34.76 5.93 -13.75
N ASN A 208 -36.04 6.24 -13.89
CA ASN A 208 -36.92 6.36 -12.75
C ASN A 208 -37.32 4.96 -12.23
N LEU A 209 -36.99 4.67 -10.98
CA LEU A 209 -37.23 3.38 -10.35
C LEU A 209 -38.70 3.14 -9.95
N SER A 210 -39.57 4.16 -10.04
CA SER A 210 -41.00 4.04 -9.75
C SER A 210 -41.81 3.59 -10.97
N ASP A 211 -41.59 4.18 -12.14
CA ASP A 211 -42.41 3.95 -13.35
C ASP A 211 -41.63 3.33 -14.52
N GLY A 212 -40.29 3.28 -14.44
CA GLY A 212 -39.44 2.75 -15.50
C GLY A 212 -39.14 3.73 -16.63
N HIS A 213 -39.46 5.03 -16.46
CA HIS A 213 -39.21 6.05 -17.48
C HIS A 213 -37.71 6.33 -17.65
N ILE A 214 -37.24 6.41 -18.89
CA ILE A 214 -35.86 6.75 -19.24
C ILE A 214 -35.79 8.22 -19.69
N GLY A 215 -35.30 9.09 -18.80
CA GLY A 215 -35.07 10.51 -19.04
C GLY A 215 -33.60 10.80 -19.32
N SER A 216 -33.31 11.95 -19.92
CA SER A 216 -31.95 12.48 -20.01
C SER A 216 -31.64 13.39 -18.82
N GLY A 217 -30.43 13.30 -18.29
CA GLY A 217 -29.98 14.12 -17.17
C GLY A 217 -29.89 15.59 -17.52
N PRO A 218 -29.81 16.47 -16.50
CA PRO A 218 -29.64 17.90 -16.71
C PRO A 218 -28.41 18.19 -17.58
N ARG A 219 -28.56 19.07 -18.57
CA ARG A 219 -27.40 19.59 -19.30
C ARG A 219 -26.71 20.64 -18.43
N PRO A 220 -25.39 20.57 -18.25
CA PRO A 220 -24.67 21.66 -17.61
C PRO A 220 -24.72 22.90 -18.52
N GLY A 221 -25.55 23.89 -18.18
CA GLY A 221 -25.55 25.22 -18.80
C GLY A 221 -26.82 25.61 -19.58
N GLY A 222 -27.98 25.66 -18.92
CA GLY A 222 -29.20 26.30 -19.43
C GLY A 222 -29.75 27.27 -18.41
#